data_AF-A0A0G0W915-F1
#
_entry.id   AF-A0A0G0W915-F1
#
_cell.length_a   1.000
_cell.length_b   1.000
_cell.length_c   1.000
_cell.angle_alpha   90.00
_cell.angle_beta   90.00
_cell.angle_gamma   90.00
#
_symmetry.space_group_name_H-M   'P 1'
#
loop_
_entity.id
_entity.type
_entity.pdbx_description
1 polymer ?
#
loop_
_entity_poly.entity_id
_entity_poly.type
_entity_poly.pdbx_seq_one_letter_code
_entity_poly.pdbx_strand_id
1 'polypeptide(L)' 'MKIRNLHTKDTREVDNIKVVAYEEYDKKGVMRNNKYVQYTIVSARPWTDCMPVKDFKRLNPKIRVAGLN' A
#
# COMPACT_ATOMS: atom_id res chain seq x y z
N MET A 1 -0.89 8.02 12.86
CA MET A 1 -0.74 8.59 11.48
C MET A 1 -2.06 8.46 10.72
N LYS A 2 -2.35 9.27 9.69
CA LYS A 2 -3.60 9.17 8.91
C LYS A 2 -3.39 8.40 7.60
N ILE A 3 -4.26 7.43 7.31
CA ILE A 3 -4.27 6.68 6.05
C ILE A 3 -5.64 6.73 5.39
N ARG A 4 -5.64 6.92 4.07
CA ARG A 4 -6.84 6.84 3.24
C ARG A 4 -7.09 5.41 2.79
N ASN A 5 -8.24 4.86 3.15
CA ASN A 5 -8.71 3.54 2.75
C ASN A 5 -9.47 3.64 1.41
N LEU A 6 -9.11 2.81 0.43
CA LEU A 6 -9.75 2.80 -0.89
C LEU A 6 -11.13 2.14 -0.89
N HIS A 7 -11.31 1.08 -0.09
CA HIS A 7 -12.57 0.34 0.03
C HIS A 7 -13.65 1.15 0.74
N THR A 8 -13.31 1.76 1.88
CA THR A 8 -14.27 2.54 2.67
C THR A 8 -14.31 4.01 2.26
N LYS A 9 -13.39 4.44 1.37
CA LYS A 9 -13.20 5.83 0.94
C LYS A 9 -13.02 6.82 2.10
N ASP A 10 -12.54 6.32 3.24
CA ASP A 10 -12.45 7.04 4.51
C ASP A 10 -10.98 7.26 4.92
N THR A 11 -10.73 8.28 5.74
CA THR A 11 -9.39 8.56 6.30
C THR A 11 -9.38 8.20 7.77
N ARG A 12 -8.58 7.21 8.16
CA ARG A 12 -8.49 6.75 9.55
C ARG A 12 -7.16 7.09 10.18
N GLU A 13 -7.20 7.41 11.47
CA GLU A 13 -6.01 7.40 12.30
C GLU A 13 -5.64 5.95 12.62
N VAL A 14 -4.38 5.61 12.37
CA VAL A 14 -3.80 4.29 12.62
C VAL A 14 -2.50 4.47 13.39
N ASP A 15 -2.27 3.59 14.36
CA ASP A 15 -1.07 3.62 15.21
C ASP A 15 0.12 3.04 14.47
N ASN A 16 -0.10 1.95 13.71
CA ASN A 16 0.94 1.29 12.96
C ASN A 16 0.45 0.70 11.64
N ILE A 17 1.33 0.73 10.63
CA ILE A 17 1.09 0.20 9.30
C ILE A 17 2.31 -0.58 8.84
N LYS A 18 2.11 -1.81 8.41
CA LYS A 18 3.14 -2.58 7.71
C LYS A 18 2.94 -2.38 6.22
N VAL A 19 3.99 -1.96 5.52
CA VAL A 19 3.94 -1.71 4.08
C VAL A 19 5.01 -2.54 3.38
N VAL A 20 4.61 -3.32 2.38
CA VAL A 20 5.49 -4.18 1.57
C VAL A 20 5.28 -3.84 0.11
N ALA A 21 6.36 -3.45 -0.57
CA ALA A 21 6.36 -3.28 -2.01
C ALA A 21 6.65 -4.63 -2.69
N TYR A 22 5.94 -4.93 -3.78
CA TYR A 22 6.26 -6.09 -4.61
C TYR A 22 6.07 -5.77 -6.09
N GLU A 23 6.79 -6.52 -6.92
CA GLU A 23 6.77 -6.42 -8.38
C GLU A 23 5.81 -7.47 -8.93
N GLU A 24 4.93 -7.05 -9.85
CA GLU A 24 4.05 -8.00 -10.53
C GLU A 24 4.77 -8.53 -11.77
N TYR A 25 4.86 -9.85 -11.88
CA TYR A 25 5.35 -10.54 -13.07
C TYR A 25 4.15 -11.14 -13.81
N ASP A 26 4.13 -11.04 -15.13
CA ASP A 26 3.11 -11.72 -15.92
C ASP A 26 3.31 -13.26 -15.88
N LYS A 27 2.36 -14.00 -16.47
CA LYS A 27 2.44 -15.48 -16.54
C LYS A 27 3.66 -16.01 -17.31
N LYS A 28 4.40 -15.13 -18.01
CA LYS A 28 5.62 -15.43 -18.76
C LYS A 28 6.88 -15.01 -17.99
N GLY A 29 6.76 -14.52 -16.76
CA GLY A 29 7.88 -14.03 -15.95
C GLY A 29 8.40 -12.66 -16.36
N VAL A 30 7.67 -11.91 -17.19
CA VAL A 30 8.04 -10.54 -17.58
C VAL A 30 7.52 -9.58 -16.50
N MET A 31 8.43 -8.79 -15.93
CA MET A 31 8.06 -7.75 -14.97
C MET A 31 7.12 -6.76 -15.64
N ARG A 32 5.90 -6.61 -15.10
CA ARG A 32 5.04 -5.50 -15.46
C ARG A 32 5.63 -4.24 -14.82
N ASN A 33 5.79 -3.18 -15.59
CA ASN A 33 6.33 -1.89 -15.13
C ASN A 33 5.58 -1.26 -13.93
N ASN A 34 4.49 -1.86 -13.46
CA ASN A 34 3.74 -1.40 -12.31
C ASN A 34 4.24 -2.09 -11.02
N LYS A 35 4.76 -1.28 -10.11
CA LYS A 35 5.04 -1.70 -8.73
C LYS A 35 3.77 -1.56 -7.88
N TYR A 36 3.54 -2.52 -7.00
CA TYR A 36 2.41 -2.54 -6.08
C TYR A 36 2.87 -2.43 -4.64
N VAL A 37 1.96 -1.96 -3.80
CA VAL A 37 2.14 -1.85 -2.35
C VAL A 37 1.03 -2.63 -1.69
N GLN A 38 1.40 -3.66 -0.93
CA GLN A 38 0.52 -4.28 0.04
C GLN A 38 0.73 -3.59 1.38
N TYR A 39 -0.33 -3.11 2.00
CA TYR A 39 -0.27 -2.53 3.33
C TYR A 39 -1.27 -3.20 4.26
N THR A 40 -0.84 -3.42 5.50
CA THR A 40 -1.65 -3.99 6.58
C THR A 40 -1.76 -2.97 7.69
N ILE A 41 -2.99 -2.62 8.06
CA ILE A 41 -3.27 -1.76 9.21
C ILE A 41 -3.42 -2.64 10.43
N VAL A 42 -2.52 -2.41 11.38
CA VAL A 42 -2.47 -3.15 12.63
C VAL A 42 -3.42 -2.46 13.59
N SER A 43 -4.62 -3.02 13.75
CA SER A 43 -5.64 -2.57 14.70
C SER A 43 -6.32 -3.79 15.33
N ALA A 44 -7.27 -3.58 16.25
CA ALA A 44 -8.07 -4.66 16.83
C ALA A 44 -8.75 -5.56 15.77
N ARG A 45 -9.00 -5.02 14.56
CA ARG A 45 -9.40 -5.79 13.37
C ARG A 45 -8.43 -5.48 12.23
N PRO A 46 -7.37 -6.29 12.06
CA PRO A 46 -6.38 -6.02 11.02
C PRO A 46 -7.02 -6.17 9.64
N TRP A 47 -6.67 -5.27 8.73
CA TRP A 47 -7.04 -5.39 7.32
C TRP A 47 -5.80 -5.21 6.44
N THR A 48 -5.77 -5.95 5.34
CA THR A 48 -4.72 -5.87 4.32
C THR A 48 -5.34 -5.45 3.01
N ASP A 49 -4.67 -4.54 2.31
CA ASP A 49 -5.11 -4.01 1.02
C ASP A 49 -3.90 -3.81 0.09
N CYS A 50 -4.16 -3.74 -1.20
CA CYS A 50 -3.11 -3.62 -2.22
C CYS A 50 -3.49 -2.57 -3.27
N MET A 51 -2.54 -1.71 -3.62
CA MET A 51 -2.71 -0.74 -4.69
C MET A 51 -1.38 -0.43 -5.40
N PRO A 52 -1.41 0.13 -6.62
CA PRO A 52 -0.21 0.60 -7.28
C PRO A 52 0.54 1.63 -6.43
N VAL A 53 1.88 1.59 -6.47
CA VAL A 53 2.74 2.54 -5.72
C VAL A 53 2.37 3.99 -6.01
N LYS A 54 2.08 4.32 -7.26
CA LYS A 54 1.72 5.69 -7.67
C LYS A 54 0.48 6.18 -6.92
N ASP A 55 -0.51 5.31 -6.77
CA ASP A 55 -1.78 5.64 -6.14
C ASP A 55 -1.62 5.69 -4.62
N PHE A 56 -0.82 4.78 -4.05
CA PHE A 56 -0.46 4.81 -2.64
C PHE A 56 0.27 6.10 -2.25
N LYS A 57 1.33 6.49 -2.99
CA LYS A 57 2.08 7.73 -2.74
C LYS A 57 1.17 8.97 -2.92
N ARG A 58 0.25 8.95 -3.89
CA ARG A 58 -0.71 10.04 -4.12
C ARG A 58 -1.70 10.20 -2.97
N LEU A 59 -2.25 9.09 -2.46
CA LEU A 59 -3.26 9.10 -1.40
C LEU A 59 -2.66 9.25 0.00
N ASN A 60 -1.43 8.79 0.18
CA ASN A 60 -0.74 8.73 1.47
C ASN A 60 0.69 9.32 1.37
N PRO A 61 0.85 10.60 0.98
CA PRO A 61 2.16 11.20 0.66
C PRO A 61 3.13 11.28 1.83
N LYS A 62 2.63 11.17 3.07
CA LYS A 62 3.45 11.21 4.30
C LYS A 62 4.01 9.84 4.70
N ILE A 63 3.62 8.76 4.03
CA ILE A 63 4.04 7.40 4.37
C ILE A 63 5.25 7.01 3.51
N ARG A 64 6.39 6.74 4.16
CA ARG A 64 7.56 6.19 3.48
C ARG A 64 7.37 4.69 3.28
N VAL A 65 7.63 4.20 2.08
CA VAL A 65 7.58 2.77 1.76
C VAL A 65 9.01 2.25 1.64
N ALA A 66 9.40 1.31 2.50
CA ALA A 66 10.71 0.68 2.42
C ALA A 66 10.85 -0.06 1.09
N GLY A 67 12.00 0.09 0.41
CA GLY A 67 12.26 -0.51 -0.90
C GLY A 67 11.75 0.29 -2.10
N LEU A 68 11.19 1.49 -1.88
CA LEU A 68 10.83 2.42 -2.95
C LEU A 68 11.48 3.77 -2.65
N ASN A 69 12.67 3.98 -3.25
CA ASN A 69 13.32 5.29 -3.26
C ASN A 69 12.39 6.39 -3.79
#